data_AF-A0A8D3DDR6-F1
#
_entry.id   AF-A0A8D3DDR6-F1
#
_cell.length_a   1.000
_cell.length_b   1.000
_cell.length_c   1.000
_cell.angle_alpha   90.00
_cell.angle_beta   90.00
_cell.angle_gamma   90.00
#
_symmetry.space_group_name_H-M   'P 1'
#
loop_
_entity.id
_entity.type
_entity.pdbx_description
1 polymer ?
#
loop_
_entity_poly.entity_id
_entity_poly.type
_entity_poly.pdbx_seq_one_letter_code
_entity_poly.pdbx_strand_id
1 'polypeptide(L)'
;MPFSELYFNVDNGYLEGLVRGFKAGILSQADYLNLVQCETLEDLKLHLQSTDYGSFLANEASPLTVSVIDDKLKEKMVVEFRHMRNQSYEPLASFMDFITVFYAYVKLKEQECRNIVWIAECIAQRHRAKIDNYIPIF
;
A
#
# COMPACT_ATOMS: atom_id res chain seq x y z
N MET A 1 -30.43 20.07 3.83
CA MET A 1 -29.54 19.27 2.95
C MET A 1 -29.93 19.55 1.51
N PRO A 2 -28.97 19.86 0.63
CA PRO A 2 -29.25 19.92 -0.79
C PRO A 2 -29.67 18.54 -1.30
N PHE A 3 -30.66 18.48 -2.21
CA PHE A 3 -31.16 17.23 -2.81
C PHE A 3 -30.06 16.35 -3.44
N SER A 4 -28.91 16.93 -3.78
CA SER A 4 -27.72 16.24 -4.32
C SER A 4 -27.10 15.22 -3.37
N GLU A 5 -27.14 15.43 -2.05
CA GLU A 5 -26.53 14.51 -1.08
C GLU A 5 -27.35 13.22 -0.91
N LEU A 6 -28.67 13.28 -1.16
CA LEU A 6 -29.57 12.12 -1.02
C LEU A 6 -29.28 11.02 -2.06
N TYR A 7 -28.82 11.39 -3.25
CA TYR A 7 -28.54 10.46 -4.34
C TYR A 7 -27.05 10.14 -4.49
N PHE A 8 -26.16 10.82 -3.76
CA PHE A 8 -24.71 10.64 -3.86
C PHE A 8 -24.29 9.17 -3.70
N ASN A 9 -24.83 8.47 -2.70
CA ASN A 9 -24.49 7.08 -2.43
C ASN A 9 -25.01 6.09 -3.49
N VAL A 10 -26.02 6.48 -4.28
CA VAL A 10 -26.55 5.63 -5.37
C VAL A 10 -25.51 5.48 -6.47
N ASP A 11 -24.82 6.57 -6.81
CA ASP A 11 -23.89 6.61 -7.94
C ASP A 11 -22.42 6.50 -7.49
N ASN A 12 -22.06 7.01 -6.32
CA ASN A 12 -20.66 7.19 -5.89
C ASN A 12 -20.27 6.45 -4.61
N GLY A 13 -21.22 5.89 -3.86
CA GLY A 13 -20.96 5.32 -2.52
C GLY A 13 -19.97 4.15 -2.54
N TYR A 14 -20.06 3.28 -3.55
CA TYR A 14 -19.11 2.18 -3.72
C TYR A 14 -17.68 2.69 -3.97
N LEU A 15 -17.51 3.67 -4.85
CA LEU A 15 -16.20 4.19 -5.23
C LEU A 15 -15.56 5.02 -4.11
N GLU A 16 -16.37 5.80 -3.38
CA GLU A 16 -15.91 6.48 -2.18
C GLU A 16 -15.41 5.47 -1.14
N GLY A 17 -16.18 4.41 -0.89
CA GLY A 17 -15.79 3.31 -0.01
C GLY A 17 -14.50 2.63 -0.46
N LEU A 18 -14.35 2.40 -1.76
CA LEU A 18 -13.16 1.79 -2.34
C LEU A 18 -11.91 2.65 -2.13
N VAL A 19 -11.97 3.95 -2.45
CA VAL A 19 -10.86 4.90 -2.24
C VAL A 19 -10.50 5.00 -0.76
N ARG A 20 -11.50 5.07 0.12
CA ARG A 20 -11.27 5.10 1.57
C ARG A 20 -10.62 3.80 2.07
N GLY A 21 -11.04 2.66 1.54
CA GLY A 21 -10.43 1.36 1.83
C GLY A 21 -8.95 1.33 1.42
N PHE A 22 -8.63 1.73 0.20
CA PHE A 22 -7.25 1.81 -0.27
C PHE A 22 -6.39 2.76 0.57
N LYS A 23 -6.92 3.93 0.94
CA LYS A 23 -6.22 4.86 1.84
C LYS A 23 -5.97 4.23 3.22
N ALA A 24 -6.94 3.51 3.77
CA ALA A 24 -6.83 2.86 5.07
C ALA A 24 -5.78 1.73 5.08
N GLY A 25 -5.52 1.13 3.92
CA GLY A 25 -4.49 0.11 3.74
C GLY A 25 -3.08 0.63 3.54
N ILE A 26 -2.83 1.94 3.65
CA ILE A 26 -1.49 2.51 3.71
C ILE A 26 -0.93 2.29 5.11
N LEU A 27 0.32 1.84 5.19
CA LEU A 27 1.02 1.60 6.45
C LEU A 27 1.01 2.85 7.33
N SER A 28 0.57 2.67 8.56
CA SER A 28 0.56 3.70 9.58
C SER A 28 1.95 3.88 10.20
N GLN A 29 2.13 4.96 10.94
CA GLN A 29 3.35 5.16 11.72
C GLN A 29 3.59 4.02 12.73
N ALA A 30 2.52 3.44 13.29
CA ALA A 30 2.64 2.30 14.20
C ALA A 30 3.14 1.05 13.48
N ASP A 31 2.72 0.84 12.23
CA ASP A 31 3.22 -0.27 11.41
C ASP A 31 4.71 -0.10 11.14
N TYR A 32 5.15 1.09 10.75
CA TYR A 32 6.58 1.37 10.56
C TYR A 32 7.42 1.12 11.82
N LEU A 33 6.92 1.49 12.99
CA LEU A 33 7.60 1.21 14.27
C LEU A 33 7.76 -0.30 14.51
N ASN A 34 6.80 -1.12 14.10
CA ASN A 34 6.91 -2.58 14.17
C ASN A 34 7.92 -3.11 13.14
N LEU A 35 7.90 -2.61 11.90
CA LEU A 35 8.80 -3.05 10.84
C LEU A 35 10.27 -2.76 11.14
N VAL A 36 10.57 -1.60 11.75
CA VAL A 36 11.93 -1.21 12.16
C VAL A 36 12.53 -2.17 13.20
N GLN A 37 11.68 -2.78 14.04
CA GLN A 37 12.13 -3.69 15.10
C GLN A 37 12.54 -5.08 14.58
N CYS A 38 12.07 -5.47 13.39
CA CYS A 38 12.32 -6.79 12.79
C CYS A 38 13.81 -7.14 12.70
N GLU A 39 14.20 -8.38 13.05
CA GLU A 39 15.60 -8.82 13.00
C GLU A 39 15.96 -9.60 11.75
N THR A 40 14.96 -10.24 11.16
CA THR A 40 15.08 -11.06 9.96
C THR A 40 14.04 -10.64 8.92
N LEU A 41 14.23 -11.07 7.67
CA LEU A 41 13.23 -10.85 6.62
C LEU A 41 11.95 -11.67 6.87
N GLU A 42 12.09 -12.76 7.62
CA GLU A 42 11.00 -13.59 8.10
C GLU A 42 10.14 -12.84 9.13
N ASP A 43 10.75 -12.10 10.05
CA ASP A 43 10.00 -11.22 10.98
C ASP A 43 9.25 -10.13 10.20
N LEU A 44 9.92 -9.51 9.22
CA LEU A 44 9.32 -8.49 8.36
C LEU A 44 8.11 -9.05 7.61
N LYS A 45 8.22 -10.27 7.07
CA LYS A 45 7.10 -10.98 6.43
C LYS A 45 5.93 -11.19 7.40
N LEU A 46 6.19 -11.63 8.64
CA LEU A 46 5.15 -11.84 9.65
C LEU A 46 4.42 -10.55 10.02
N HIS A 47 5.15 -9.45 10.20
CA HIS A 47 4.54 -8.16 10.48
C HIS A 47 3.73 -7.63 9.30
N LEU A 48 4.25 -7.71 8.07
CA LEU A 48 3.48 -7.31 6.88
C LEU A 48 2.21 -8.16 6.72
N GLN A 49 2.22 -9.44 7.10
CA GLN A 49 1.03 -10.29 7.04
C GLN A 49 -0.13 -9.81 7.94
N SER A 50 0.16 -9.10 9.03
CA SER A 50 -0.87 -8.50 9.89
C SER A 50 -1.49 -7.22 9.35
N THR A 51 -0.93 -6.67 8.26
CA THR A 51 -1.44 -5.49 7.56
C THR A 51 -2.26 -5.87 6.34
N ASP A 52 -2.75 -4.90 5.58
CA ASP A 52 -3.45 -5.10 4.31
C ASP A 52 -2.61 -5.81 3.23
N TYR A 53 -1.30 -5.97 3.45
CA TYR A 53 -0.47 -6.84 2.64
C TYR A 53 -0.88 -8.33 2.72
N GLY A 54 -1.37 -8.79 3.87
CA GLY A 54 -1.85 -10.15 4.07
C GLY A 54 -0.79 -11.20 3.70
N SER A 55 -1.23 -12.37 3.26
CA SER A 55 -0.37 -13.52 2.94
C SER A 55 0.34 -13.43 1.58
N PHE A 56 0.71 -12.23 1.11
CA PHE A 56 1.27 -12.03 -0.23
C PHE A 56 2.63 -12.72 -0.47
N LEU A 57 3.39 -12.99 0.59
CA LEU A 57 4.67 -13.72 0.57
C LEU A 57 4.55 -15.19 1.00
N ALA A 58 3.34 -15.74 1.16
CA ALA A 58 3.16 -17.06 1.77
C ALA A 58 3.80 -18.20 0.95
N ASN A 59 3.80 -18.09 -0.38
CA ASN A 59 4.29 -19.12 -1.30
C ASN A 59 5.75 -18.95 -1.70
N GLU A 60 6.46 -17.96 -1.15
CA GLU A 60 7.85 -17.69 -1.49
C GLU A 60 8.79 -18.66 -0.74
N ALA A 61 9.77 -19.20 -1.48
CA ALA A 61 10.75 -20.14 -0.95
C ALA A 61 11.76 -19.46 -0.01
N SER A 62 12.25 -20.21 0.98
CA SER A 62 13.36 -19.78 1.84
C SER A 62 14.73 -20.07 1.18
N PRO A 63 15.75 -19.23 1.41
CA PRO A 63 15.73 -17.99 2.20
C PRO A 63 15.03 -16.84 1.46
N LEU A 64 14.25 -16.03 2.19
CA LEU A 64 13.62 -14.85 1.61
C LEU A 64 14.69 -13.81 1.25
N THR A 65 14.54 -13.15 0.10
CA THR A 65 15.46 -12.09 -0.34
C THR A 65 14.73 -10.77 -0.52
N VAL A 66 15.47 -9.66 -0.41
CA VAL A 66 14.93 -8.31 -0.63
C VAL A 66 14.35 -8.16 -2.04
N SER A 67 14.98 -8.77 -3.05
CA SER A 67 14.50 -8.69 -4.44
C SER A 67 13.12 -9.34 -4.60
N VAL A 68 12.87 -10.47 -3.95
CA VAL A 68 11.57 -11.14 -3.96
C VAL A 68 10.51 -10.27 -3.29
N ILE A 69 10.85 -9.61 -2.17
CA ILE A 69 9.94 -8.68 -1.50
C ILE A 69 9.58 -7.53 -2.45
N ASP A 70 10.57 -6.89 -3.07
CA ASP A 70 10.37 -5.78 -4.02
C ASP A 70 9.46 -6.18 -5.20
N ASP A 71 9.72 -7.33 -5.82
CA ASP A 71 8.90 -7.83 -6.94
C ASP A 71 7.45 -8.09 -6.51
N LYS A 72 7.24 -8.70 -5.34
CA LYS A 72 5.90 -9.02 -4.81
C LYS A 72 5.11 -7.78 -4.38
N LEU A 73 5.79 -6.77 -3.83
CA LEU A 73 5.19 -5.47 -3.54
C LEU A 73 4.68 -4.79 -4.82
N LYS A 74 5.48 -4.81 -5.89
CA LYS A 74 5.09 -4.26 -7.20
C LYS A 74 3.93 -5.04 -7.82
N GLU A 75 3.96 -6.36 -7.76
CA GLU A 75 2.85 -7.20 -8.25
C GLU A 75 1.52 -6.83 -7.56
N LYS A 76 1.54 -6.69 -6.23
CA LYS A 76 0.36 -6.27 -5.46
C LYS A 76 -0.12 -4.88 -5.87
N MET A 77 0.79 -3.90 -5.98
CA MET A 77 0.46 -2.54 -6.42
C MET A 77 -0.20 -2.54 -7.82
N VAL A 78 0.27 -3.38 -8.74
CA VAL A 78 -0.32 -3.52 -10.09
C VAL A 78 -1.72 -4.12 -10.03
N VAL A 79 -1.95 -5.11 -9.16
CA VAL A 79 -3.29 -5.71 -8.97
C VAL A 79 -4.28 -4.67 -8.43
N GLU A 80 -3.89 -3.91 -7.41
CA GLU A 80 -4.71 -2.84 -6.84
C GLU A 80 -5.01 -1.75 -7.87
N PHE A 81 -4.01 -1.32 -8.63
CA PHE A 81 -4.18 -0.37 -9.72
C PHE A 81 -5.18 -0.85 -10.78
N ARG A 82 -5.07 -2.12 -11.21
CA ARG A 82 -6.02 -2.71 -12.15
C ARG A 82 -7.42 -2.77 -11.57
N HIS A 83 -7.56 -3.10 -10.28
CA HIS A 83 -8.85 -3.12 -9.61
C HIS A 83 -9.51 -1.74 -9.64
N MET A 84 -8.79 -0.69 -9.21
CA MET A 84 -9.29 0.69 -9.26
C MET A 84 -9.70 1.13 -10.68
N ARG A 85 -8.83 0.86 -11.67
CA ARG A 85 -9.12 1.18 -13.08
C ARG A 85 -10.41 0.53 -13.56
N ASN A 86 -10.61 -0.75 -13.25
CA ASN A 86 -11.78 -1.50 -13.71
C ASN A 86 -13.10 -1.03 -13.09
N GLN A 87 -13.04 -0.31 -11.97
CA GLN A 87 -14.22 0.26 -11.30
C GLN A 87 -14.51 1.70 -11.74
N SER A 88 -13.63 2.32 -12.52
CA SER A 88 -13.79 3.71 -12.98
C SER A 88 -14.62 3.74 -14.26
N TYR A 89 -15.90 4.07 -14.15
CA TYR A 89 -16.81 4.28 -15.29
C TYR A 89 -17.42 5.69 -15.26
N GLU A 90 -18.20 6.02 -16.29
CA GLU A 90 -18.88 7.31 -16.51
C GLU A 90 -19.53 7.90 -15.25
N PRO A 91 -19.70 9.24 -15.15
CA PRO A 91 -19.37 10.28 -16.15
C PRO A 91 -17.91 10.77 -16.15
N LEU A 92 -17.48 11.41 -17.25
CA LEU A 92 -16.09 11.88 -17.47
C LEU A 92 -15.54 12.82 -16.38
N ALA A 93 -16.40 13.62 -15.73
CA ALA A 93 -16.00 14.49 -14.62
C ALA A 93 -15.53 13.68 -13.41
N SER A 94 -16.31 12.67 -12.99
CA SER A 94 -15.90 11.72 -11.96
C SER A 94 -14.62 11.00 -12.36
N PHE A 95 -14.48 10.60 -13.63
CA PHE A 95 -13.27 9.98 -14.15
C PHE A 95 -12.01 10.85 -14.00
N MET A 96 -12.10 12.17 -14.21
CA MET A 96 -10.97 13.09 -14.01
C MET A 96 -10.60 13.26 -12.53
N ASP A 97 -11.57 13.32 -11.64
CA ASP A 97 -11.32 13.32 -10.18
C ASP A 97 -10.68 12.01 -9.73
N PHE A 98 -11.12 10.88 -10.31
CA PHE A 98 -10.51 9.58 -10.08
C PHE A 98 -9.05 9.53 -10.52
N ILE A 99 -8.68 10.08 -11.69
CA ILE A 99 -7.27 10.14 -12.11
C ILE A 99 -6.41 10.86 -11.06
N THR A 100 -6.90 11.96 -10.48
CA THR A 100 -6.17 12.72 -9.45
C THR A 100 -5.98 11.90 -8.18
N VAL A 101 -7.05 11.27 -7.68
CA VAL A 101 -7.01 10.41 -6.49
C VAL A 101 -6.13 9.19 -6.73
N PHE A 102 -6.21 8.56 -7.90
CA PHE A 102 -5.38 7.42 -8.27
C PHE A 102 -3.92 7.79 -8.37
N TYR A 103 -3.60 8.93 -8.98
CA TYR A 103 -2.23 9.41 -9.02
C TYR A 103 -1.68 9.59 -7.61
N ALA A 104 -2.42 10.28 -6.73
CA ALA A 104 -2.02 10.46 -5.33
C ALA A 104 -1.80 9.12 -4.61
N TYR A 105 -2.74 8.18 -4.72
CA TYR A 105 -2.60 6.84 -4.15
C TYR A 105 -1.38 6.10 -4.66
N VAL A 106 -1.16 6.08 -5.99
CA VAL A 106 -0.02 5.41 -6.61
C VAL A 106 1.28 6.01 -6.11
N LYS A 107 1.39 7.34 -5.99
CA LYS A 107 2.59 8.00 -5.44
C LYS A 107 2.83 7.64 -3.97
N LEU A 108 1.77 7.54 -3.16
CA LEU A 108 1.87 7.12 -1.76
C LEU A 108 2.32 5.65 -1.66
N LYS A 109 1.69 4.74 -2.41
CA LYS A 109 2.09 3.32 -2.45
C LYS A 109 3.50 3.09 -2.99
N GLU A 110 3.92 3.87 -3.98
CA GLU A 110 5.29 3.84 -4.49
C GLU A 110 6.30 4.21 -3.39
N GLN A 111 5.99 5.22 -2.56
CA GLN A 111 6.82 5.59 -1.42
C GLN A 111 6.80 4.53 -0.32
N GLU A 112 5.65 3.93 -0.04
CA GLU A 112 5.51 2.84 0.92
C GLU A 112 6.36 1.63 0.54
N CYS A 113 6.30 1.22 -0.74
CA CYS A 113 7.11 0.12 -1.25
C CYS A 113 8.61 0.43 -1.12
N ARG A 114 9.04 1.66 -1.45
CA ARG A 114 10.43 2.09 -1.23
C ARG A 114 10.85 2.00 0.22
N ASN A 115 10.00 2.43 1.15
CA ASN A 115 10.30 2.37 2.57
C ASN A 115 10.43 0.92 3.06
N ILE A 116 9.54 0.02 2.64
CA ILE A 116 9.60 -1.41 3.00
C ILE A 116 10.90 -2.03 2.45
N VAL A 117 11.24 -1.75 1.19
CA VAL A 117 12.48 -2.24 0.58
C VAL A 117 13.70 -1.69 1.32
N TRP A 118 13.74 -0.40 1.66
CA TRP A 118 14.81 0.19 2.46
C TRP A 118 14.99 -0.49 3.82
N ILE A 119 13.89 -0.73 4.54
CA ILE A 119 13.92 -1.45 5.82
C ILE A 119 14.44 -2.88 5.62
N ALA A 120 13.96 -3.58 4.60
CA ALA A 120 14.41 -4.92 4.26
C ALA A 120 15.92 -4.97 3.92
N GLU A 121 16.43 -3.99 3.18
CA GLU A 121 17.86 -3.84 2.89
C GLU A 121 18.68 -3.60 4.17
N CYS A 122 18.21 -2.72 5.06
CA CYS A 122 18.85 -2.45 6.33
C CYS A 122 18.92 -3.70 7.22
N ILE A 123 17.85 -4.52 7.24
CA ILE A 123 17.79 -5.81 7.94
C ILE A 123 18.79 -6.80 7.31
N ALA A 124 18.72 -7.00 6.00
CA ALA A 124 19.56 -7.96 5.28
C ALA A 124 21.07 -7.64 5.39
N GLN A 125 21.43 -6.34 5.40
CA GLN A 125 22.81 -5.86 5.50
C GLN A 125 23.27 -5.62 6.95
N ARG A 126 22.40 -5.82 7.95
CA ARG A 126 22.66 -5.52 9.37
C ARG A 126 23.01 -4.05 9.65
N HIS A 127 22.50 -3.12 8.83
CA HIS A 127 22.73 -1.68 8.93
C HIS A 127 21.65 -0.96 9.75
N ARG A 128 21.45 -1.42 11.00
CA ARG A 128 20.38 -0.92 11.89
C ARG A 128 20.46 0.58 12.20
N ALA A 129 21.66 1.16 12.27
CA ALA A 129 21.84 2.57 12.58
C ALA A 129 21.16 3.54 11.58
N LYS A 130 20.75 3.04 10.41
CA LYS A 130 20.11 3.85 9.35
C LYS A 130 18.66 3.46 9.07
N ILE A 131 18.10 2.52 9.82
CA ILE A 131 16.78 1.95 9.53
C ILE A 131 15.65 2.99 9.66
N ASP A 132 15.81 3.96 10.56
CA ASP A 132 14.86 5.04 10.79
C ASP A 132 14.89 6.14 9.70
N ASN A 133 15.79 6.06 8.72
CA ASN A 133 15.91 7.06 7.64
C ASN A 133 14.94 6.84 6.47
N TYR A 134 13.84 6.10 6.69
CA TYR A 134 12.75 6.01 5.70
C TYR A 134 11.97 7.33 5.66
N ILE A 135 11.20 7.57 4.60
CA ILE A 135 10.43 8.81 4.44
C ILE A 135 9.03 8.61 5.03
N PRO A 136 8.62 9.33 6.10
CA PRO A 136 7.27 9.20 6.64
C PRO A 136 6.20 9.60 5.63
N ILE A 137 5.09 8.85 5.61
CA ILE A 137 3.96 9.07 4.69
C ILE A 137 2.87 9.94 5.35
N PHE A 138 2.76 9.91 6.68
CA PHE A 138 1.79 10.67 7.48
C PHE A 138 2.46 11.44 8.62
#